data_AF-A0A973NMC6-F1
#
_entry.id   AF-A0A973NMC6-F1
#
_cell.length_a   1.000
_cell.length_b   1.000
_cell.length_c   1.000
_cell.angle_alpha   90.00
_cell.angle_beta   90.00
_cell.angle_gamma   90.00
#
_symmetry.space_group_name_H-M   'P 1'
#
loop_
_entity.id
_entity.type
_entity.pdbx_description
1 polymer ?
#
loop_
_entity_poly.entity_id
_entity_poly.type
_entity_poly.pdbx_seq_one_letter_code
_entity_poly.pdbx_strand_id
1 'polypeptide(L)'
;MTPFWTYFWPVFAAGLMVGTVTGWIASRVKIVRVRERPHEPNFVRKPLRWRLTVLAIGLIVSIAAAAAWHGPLGGADRFRTTIERQSREALDYYEMTKVTAHLHRAPLTRRLVLVGQVDDWQSGELVRLFSQLPGVSRATWSESDAGLPLILEAVLAAIGGFLGGLLIAYLLELRRRYNAQWTW
;
A
#
# COMPACT_ATOMS: atom_id res chain seq x y z
N MET A 1 2.34 10.22 13.95
CA MET A 1 2.35 9.58 12.62
C MET A 1 1.77 10.55 11.60
N THR A 2 2.33 10.64 10.39
CA THR A 2 1.77 11.49 9.32
C THR A 2 0.48 10.88 8.75
N PRO A 3 -0.45 11.67 8.18
CA PRO A 3 -1.68 11.15 7.56
C PRO A 3 -1.41 10.07 6.51
N PHE A 4 -0.30 10.21 5.77
CA PHE A 4 0.20 9.20 4.83
C PHE A 4 0.38 7.85 5.52
N TRP A 5 1.21 7.77 6.56
CA TRP A 5 1.48 6.50 7.23
C TRP A 5 0.25 5.97 7.96
N THR A 6 -0.57 6.82 8.57
CA THR A 6 -1.83 6.40 9.20
C THR A 6 -2.76 5.69 8.21
N TYR A 7 -2.78 6.13 6.94
CA TYR A 7 -3.61 5.53 5.90
C TYR A 7 -3.00 4.25 5.30
N PHE A 8 -1.70 4.24 4.97
CA PHE A 8 -1.06 3.12 4.29
C PHE A 8 -0.60 1.99 5.21
N TRP A 9 -0.30 2.29 6.47
CA TRP A 9 0.24 1.31 7.42
C TRP A 9 -0.68 0.09 7.64
N PRO A 10 -2.00 0.24 7.85
CA PRO A 10 -2.88 -0.92 8.05
C PRO A 10 -2.89 -1.87 6.85
N VAL A 11 -2.88 -1.33 5.63
CA VAL A 11 -2.89 -2.12 4.39
C VAL A 11 -1.54 -2.82 4.17
N PHE A 12 -0.43 -2.10 4.38
CA PHE A 12 0.91 -2.67 4.34
C PHE A 12 1.08 -3.79 5.37
N ALA A 13 0.66 -3.55 6.62
CA ALA A 13 0.73 -4.53 7.71
C ALA A 13 -0.13 -5.76 7.42
N ALA A 14 -1.35 -5.58 6.89
CA ALA A 14 -2.21 -6.70 6.47
C ALA A 14 -1.53 -7.53 5.38
N GLY A 15 -0.99 -6.89 4.35
CA GLY A 15 -0.19 -7.57 3.31
C GLY A 15 0.98 -8.35 3.91
N LEU A 16 1.74 -7.72 4.81
CA LEU A 16 2.90 -8.32 5.47
C LEU A 16 2.55 -9.57 6.29
N MET A 17 1.46 -9.52 7.04
CA MET A 17 0.97 -10.69 7.78
C MET A 17 0.57 -11.83 6.83
N VAL A 18 -0.22 -11.53 5.80
CA VAL A 18 -0.68 -12.52 4.82
C VAL A 18 0.49 -13.13 4.05
N GLY A 19 1.46 -12.31 3.63
CA GLY A 19 2.70 -12.74 2.97
C GLY A 19 3.52 -13.67 3.87
N THR A 20 3.67 -13.33 5.15
CA THR A 20 4.41 -14.16 6.11
C THR A 20 3.76 -15.53 6.27
N VAL A 21 2.43 -15.58 6.46
CA VAL A 21 1.69 -16.83 6.64
C VAL A 21 1.73 -17.70 5.38
N THR A 22 1.43 -17.12 4.21
CA THR A 22 1.43 -17.88 2.96
C THR A 22 2.82 -18.32 2.53
N GLY A 23 3.84 -17.48 2.73
CA GLY A 23 5.24 -17.85 2.52
C GLY A 23 5.67 -19.01 3.42
N TRP A 24 5.28 -18.98 4.69
CA TRP A 24 5.54 -20.07 5.63
C TRP A 24 4.87 -21.37 5.18
N ILE A 25 3.58 -21.35 4.83
CA ILE A 25 2.85 -22.53 4.31
C ILE A 25 3.52 -23.06 3.04
N ALA A 26 3.81 -22.19 2.07
CA ALA A 26 4.43 -22.56 0.80
C ALA A 26 5.82 -23.20 1.00
N SER A 27 6.60 -22.71 1.97
CA SER A 27 7.93 -23.25 2.30
C SER A 27 7.88 -24.70 2.81
N ARG A 28 6.79 -25.11 3.45
CA ARG A 28 6.60 -26.46 4.01
C ARG A 28 6.29 -27.52 2.97
N VAL A 29 5.89 -27.13 1.77
CA VAL A 29 5.57 -28.03 0.67
C VAL A 29 6.87 -28.66 0.17
N LYS A 30 7.13 -29.94 0.43
CA LYS A 30 8.38 -30.59 -0.01
C LYS A 30 8.47 -30.62 -1.54
N ILE A 31 9.54 -30.04 -2.10
CA ILE A 31 9.88 -30.22 -3.51
C ILE A 31 10.77 -31.46 -3.57
N VAL A 32 10.23 -32.55 -4.11
CA VAL A 32 11.03 -33.73 -4.47
C VAL A 32 11.91 -33.34 -5.65
N ARG A 33 13.23 -33.44 -5.50
CA ARG A 33 14.16 -33.17 -6.62
C ARG A 33 14.02 -34.31 -7.64
N VAL A 34 14.02 -33.98 -8.93
CA VAL A 34 13.92 -34.96 -10.04
C VAL A 34 14.93 -36.11 -9.88
N ARG A 35 16.12 -35.80 -9.36
CA ARG A 35 17.21 -36.77 -9.13
C ARG A 35 16.83 -37.89 -8.15
N GLU A 36 15.91 -37.66 -7.22
CA GLU A 36 15.49 -38.65 -6.22
C GLU A 36 14.45 -39.63 -6.76
N ARG A 37 13.71 -39.27 -7.84
CA ARG A 37 12.66 -40.10 -8.44
C ARG A 37 12.58 -39.92 -9.96
N PRO A 38 13.55 -40.44 -10.73
CA PRO A 38 13.60 -40.25 -12.18
C PRO A 38 12.43 -40.88 -12.94
N HIS A 39 11.76 -41.89 -12.38
CA HIS A 39 10.68 -42.63 -13.05
C HIS A 39 9.27 -42.03 -12.81
N GLU A 40 9.17 -40.90 -12.10
CA GLU A 40 7.89 -40.34 -11.62
C GLU A 40 7.75 -38.83 -11.95
N PRO A 41 7.70 -38.42 -13.23
CA PRO A 41 7.72 -37.00 -13.64
C PRO A 41 6.53 -36.17 -13.10
N ASN A 42 5.39 -36.83 -12.81
CA ASN A 42 4.19 -36.16 -12.30
C ASN A 42 4.33 -35.69 -10.84
N PHE A 43 5.23 -36.26 -10.04
CA PHE A 43 5.42 -35.88 -8.64
C PHE A 43 6.14 -34.54 -8.47
N VAL A 44 6.83 -34.05 -9.51
CA VAL A 44 7.57 -32.78 -9.47
C VAL A 44 6.67 -31.58 -9.78
N ARG A 45 5.65 -31.75 -10.64
CA ARG A 45 4.75 -30.64 -11.05
C ARG A 45 3.70 -30.28 -10.01
N LYS A 46 3.17 -31.26 -9.27
CA LYS A 46 2.16 -31.06 -8.23
C LYS A 46 2.60 -30.10 -7.09
N PRO A 47 3.79 -30.24 -6.47
CA PRO A 47 4.19 -29.38 -5.35
C PRO A 47 4.45 -27.93 -5.78
N LEU A 48 4.96 -27.70 -6.99
CA LEU A 48 5.17 -26.35 -7.51
C LEU A 48 3.83 -25.63 -7.74
N ARG A 49 2.88 -26.30 -8.39
CA ARG A 49 1.53 -25.73 -8.61
C ARG A 49 0.85 -25.38 -7.29
N TRP A 50 0.91 -26.28 -6.31
CA TRP A 50 0.35 -26.02 -4.99
C TRP A 50 0.97 -24.80 -4.30
N ARG A 51 2.30 -24.66 -4.34
CA ARG A 51 2.99 -23.47 -3.81
C ARG A 51 2.51 -22.19 -4.48
N LEU A 52 2.46 -22.18 -5.82
CA LEU A 52 2.00 -21.02 -6.58
C LEU A 52 0.52 -20.70 -6.27
N THR A 53 -0.33 -21.71 -6.11
CA THR A 53 -1.73 -21.53 -5.72
C THR A 53 -1.85 -20.86 -4.35
N VAL A 54 -1.10 -21.33 -3.34
CA VAL A 54 -1.11 -20.74 -1.99
C VAL A 54 -0.65 -19.27 -2.02
N LEU A 55 0.40 -18.97 -2.78
CA LEU A 55 0.92 -17.61 -2.93
C LEU A 55 -0.08 -16.70 -3.67
N ALA A 56 -0.70 -17.20 -4.73
CA ALA A 56 -1.71 -16.46 -5.49
C ALA A 56 -2.94 -16.14 -4.63
N ILE A 57 -3.42 -17.09 -3.82
CA ILE A 57 -4.51 -16.87 -2.88
C ILE A 57 -4.12 -15.78 -1.86
N GLY A 58 -2.91 -15.85 -1.28
CA GLY A 58 -2.42 -14.82 -0.37
C GLY A 58 -2.38 -13.41 -0.97
N LEU A 59 -1.93 -13.31 -2.22
CA LEU A 59 -1.89 -12.06 -2.95
C LEU A 59 -3.30 -11.49 -3.16
N ILE A 60 -4.25 -12.33 -3.61
CA ILE A 60 -5.65 -11.94 -3.80
C ILE A 60 -6.27 -11.44 -2.49
N VAL A 61 -6.04 -12.16 -1.38
CA VAL A 61 -6.52 -11.76 -0.05
C VAL A 61 -5.94 -10.40 0.38
N SER A 62 -4.65 -10.15 0.09
CA SER A 62 -4.00 -8.87 0.41
C SER A 62 -4.60 -7.70 -0.38
N ILE A 63 -4.87 -7.91 -1.67
CA ILE A 63 -5.54 -6.92 -2.54
C ILE A 63 -6.98 -6.67 -2.06
N ALA A 64 -7.72 -7.72 -1.72
CA ALA A 64 -9.08 -7.61 -1.20
C ALA A 64 -9.12 -6.82 0.13
N ALA A 65 -8.15 -7.07 1.02
CA ALA A 65 -8.03 -6.31 2.27
C ALA A 65 -7.75 -4.81 2.01
N ALA A 66 -6.92 -4.48 1.01
CA ALA A 66 -6.68 -3.09 0.60
C ALA A 66 -7.94 -2.41 0.07
N ALA A 67 -8.69 -3.10 -0.79
CA ALA A 67 -9.95 -2.60 -1.33
C ALA A 67 -10.99 -2.38 -0.22
N ALA A 68 -11.09 -3.32 0.73
CA ALA A 68 -11.97 -3.21 1.90
C ALA A 68 -11.59 -2.02 2.79
N TRP A 69 -10.29 -1.82 3.05
CA TRP A 69 -9.79 -0.66 3.80
C TRP A 69 -10.12 0.67 3.12
N HIS A 70 -9.92 0.75 1.81
CA HIS A 70 -10.16 1.97 1.03
C HIS A 70 -11.66 2.31 0.99
N GLY A 71 -12.52 1.33 0.67
CA GLY A 71 -13.96 1.53 0.50
C GLY A 71 -14.74 1.34 1.81
N PRO A 72 -15.29 0.14 2.07
CA PRO A 72 -16.30 -0.06 3.11
C PRO A 72 -15.82 0.23 4.54
N LEU A 73 -14.52 0.12 4.84
CA LEU A 73 -13.99 0.44 6.16
C LEU A 73 -13.69 1.95 6.36
N GLY A 74 -13.96 2.79 5.34
CA GLY A 74 -13.88 4.25 5.43
C GLY A 74 -12.46 4.80 5.54
N GLY A 75 -11.42 4.03 5.16
CA GLY A 75 -10.04 4.50 5.21
C GLY A 75 -9.81 5.73 4.34
N ALA A 76 -10.40 5.74 3.13
CA ALA A 76 -10.33 6.85 2.20
C ALA A 76 -10.96 8.14 2.77
N ASP A 77 -12.15 8.02 3.38
CA ASP A 77 -12.85 9.15 3.97
C ASP A 77 -12.09 9.74 5.16
N ARG A 78 -11.56 8.89 6.05
CA ARG A 78 -10.72 9.32 7.17
C ARG A 78 -9.49 10.09 6.69
N PHE A 79 -8.83 9.59 5.64
CA PHE A 79 -7.69 10.26 5.05
C PHE A 79 -8.08 11.63 4.48
N ARG A 80 -9.13 11.70 3.66
CA ARG A 80 -9.65 12.96 3.09
C ARG A 80 -9.96 13.97 4.18
N THR A 81 -10.78 13.61 5.16
CA THR A 81 -11.18 14.52 6.25
C THR A 81 -9.98 15.03 7.04
N THR A 82 -8.96 14.19 7.26
CA THR A 82 -7.74 14.62 7.94
C THR A 82 -6.97 15.67 7.13
N ILE A 83 -6.77 15.43 5.84
CA ILE A 83 -6.05 16.36 4.95
C ILE A 83 -6.83 17.67 4.76
N GLU A 84 -8.15 17.61 4.51
CA GLU A 84 -8.98 18.79 4.33
C GLU A 84 -9.02 19.64 5.62
N ARG A 85 -9.09 19.01 6.81
CA ARG A 85 -9.02 19.71 8.09
C ARG A 85 -7.67 20.40 8.29
N GLN A 86 -6.56 19.68 8.09
CA GLN A 86 -5.20 20.26 8.20
C GLN A 86 -4.99 21.39 7.19
N SER A 87 -5.55 21.24 5.99
CA SER A 87 -5.48 22.27 4.97
C SER A 87 -6.25 23.51 5.38
N ARG A 88 -7.43 23.34 6.00
CA ARG A 88 -8.21 24.47 6.52
C ARG A 88 -7.48 25.18 7.65
N GLU A 89 -6.92 24.45 8.61
CA GLU A 89 -6.11 25.01 9.70
C GLU A 89 -4.92 25.81 9.16
N ALA A 90 -4.25 25.31 8.11
CA ALA A 90 -3.16 26.04 7.45
C ALA A 90 -3.65 27.31 6.75
N LEU A 91 -4.77 27.26 6.03
CA LEU A 91 -5.35 28.45 5.39
C LEU A 91 -5.77 29.51 6.41
N ASP A 92 -6.35 29.09 7.54
CA ASP A 92 -6.72 29.99 8.63
C ASP A 92 -5.47 30.63 9.27
N TYR A 93 -4.38 29.86 9.43
CA TYR A 93 -3.09 30.38 9.93
C TYR A 93 -2.48 31.44 9.00
N TYR A 94 -2.64 31.31 7.68
CA TYR A 94 -2.17 32.31 6.70
C TYR A 94 -3.19 33.42 6.40
N GLU A 95 -4.28 33.51 7.17
CA GLU A 95 -5.38 34.47 6.97
C GLU A 95 -6.08 34.36 5.59
N MET A 96 -5.91 33.23 4.90
CA MET A 96 -6.47 32.95 3.57
C MET A 96 -7.88 32.37 3.65
N THR A 97 -8.76 33.01 4.42
CA THR A 97 -10.09 32.46 4.77
C THR A 97 -11.03 32.29 3.57
N LYS A 98 -10.82 33.06 2.50
CA LYS A 98 -11.59 33.01 1.23
C LYS A 98 -11.14 31.89 0.29
N VAL A 99 -10.02 31.23 0.58
CA VAL A 99 -9.55 30.07 -0.17
C VAL A 99 -10.11 28.82 0.51
N THR A 100 -10.51 27.84 -0.30
CA THR A 100 -10.88 26.51 0.15
C THR A 100 -9.94 25.48 -0.44
N ALA A 101 -9.71 24.40 0.30
CA ALA A 101 -8.83 23.30 -0.11
C ALA A 101 -9.60 21.99 0.00
N HIS A 102 -9.71 21.26 -1.11
CA HIS A 102 -10.43 19.99 -1.18
C HIS A 102 -9.58 18.93 -1.87
N LEU A 103 -9.71 17.68 -1.42
CA LEU A 103 -9.05 16.57 -2.10
C LEU A 103 -9.85 16.19 -3.37
N HIS A 104 -9.17 15.96 -4.49
CA HIS A 104 -9.83 15.54 -5.74
C HIS A 104 -10.58 14.21 -5.56
N ARG A 105 -11.86 14.11 -6.01
CA ARG A 105 -12.80 13.03 -5.61
C ARG A 105 -13.11 11.96 -6.67
N ALA A 106 -12.77 12.15 -7.95
CA ALA A 106 -13.26 11.27 -9.02
C ALA A 106 -12.18 10.90 -10.05
N PRO A 107 -11.28 9.94 -9.76
CA PRO A 107 -11.15 9.14 -8.54
C PRO A 107 -10.47 9.92 -7.39
N LEU A 108 -10.61 9.41 -6.15
CA LEU A 108 -9.91 10.00 -5.00
C LEU A 108 -8.39 9.89 -5.22
N THR A 109 -7.68 11.02 -5.21
CA THR A 109 -6.22 11.07 -5.36
C THR A 109 -5.60 11.87 -4.22
N ARG A 110 -4.28 11.78 -3.99
CA ARG A 110 -3.56 12.66 -3.03
C ARG A 110 -3.34 14.09 -3.55
N ARG A 111 -4.12 14.52 -4.55
CA ARG A 111 -4.08 15.86 -5.11
C ARG A 111 -4.99 16.77 -4.31
N LEU A 112 -4.45 17.90 -3.85
CA LEU A 112 -5.21 18.96 -3.21
C LEU A 112 -5.54 20.04 -4.25
N VAL A 113 -6.82 20.34 -4.40
CA VAL A 113 -7.32 21.42 -5.26
C VAL A 113 -7.65 22.61 -4.39
N LEU A 114 -7.01 23.73 -4.67
CA LEU A 114 -7.22 25.02 -4.04
C LEU A 114 -8.17 25.84 -4.91
N VAL A 115 -9.18 26.47 -4.30
CA VAL A 115 -10.17 27.30 -4.99
C VAL A 115 -10.35 28.60 -4.21
N GLY A 116 -10.28 29.74 -4.89
CA GLY A 116 -10.47 31.04 -4.26
C GLY A 116 -9.98 32.19 -5.14
N GLN A 117 -10.30 33.42 -4.73
CA GLN A 117 -9.81 34.64 -5.36
C GLN A 117 -8.51 35.09 -4.66
N VAL A 118 -7.40 34.95 -5.37
CA VAL A 118 -6.07 35.39 -4.96
C VAL A 118 -5.32 35.88 -6.19
N ASP A 119 -4.26 36.65 -6.01
CA ASP A 119 -3.38 37.00 -7.12
C ASP A 119 -2.48 35.81 -7.55
N ASP A 120 -1.87 35.93 -8.73
CA ASP A 120 -1.05 34.85 -9.32
C ASP A 120 0.13 34.46 -8.41
N TRP A 121 0.73 35.43 -7.72
CA TRP A 121 1.84 35.17 -6.81
C TRP A 121 1.38 34.37 -5.58
N GLN A 122 0.28 34.80 -4.96
CA GLN A 122 -0.35 34.10 -3.83
C GLN A 122 -0.75 32.68 -4.22
N SER A 123 -1.32 32.49 -5.41
CA SER A 123 -1.69 31.16 -5.90
C SER A 123 -0.48 30.22 -6.02
N GLY A 124 0.63 30.72 -6.57
CA GLY A 124 1.87 29.96 -6.73
C GLY A 124 2.50 29.59 -5.39
N GLU A 125 2.49 30.52 -4.44
CA GLU A 125 3.06 30.30 -3.11
C GLU A 125 2.21 29.32 -2.28
N LEU A 126 0.88 29.43 -2.33
CA LEU A 126 -0.01 28.45 -1.69
C LEU A 126 0.17 27.06 -2.30
N VAL A 127 0.26 26.93 -3.63
CA VAL A 127 0.54 25.64 -4.28
C VAL A 127 1.87 25.06 -3.78
N ARG A 128 2.92 25.89 -3.65
CA ARG A 128 4.23 25.47 -3.15
C ARG A 128 4.17 24.98 -1.70
N LEU A 129 3.50 25.71 -0.83
CA LEU A 129 3.36 25.39 0.60
C LEU A 129 2.50 24.12 0.80
N PHE A 130 1.34 24.04 0.16
CA PHE A 130 0.43 22.91 0.34
C PHE A 130 0.94 21.62 -0.31
N SER A 131 1.85 21.71 -1.29
CA SER A 131 2.54 20.53 -1.84
C SER A 131 3.51 19.89 -0.83
N GLN A 132 3.85 20.58 0.27
CA GLN A 132 4.69 20.04 1.36
C GLN A 132 3.87 19.36 2.47
N LEU A 133 2.53 19.44 2.41
CA LEU A 133 1.69 18.82 3.44
C LEU A 133 1.83 17.30 3.45
N PRO A 134 2.08 16.67 4.61
CA PRO A 134 2.24 15.23 4.69
C PRO A 134 0.99 14.48 4.21
N GLY A 135 1.13 13.72 3.14
CA GLY A 135 0.03 12.98 2.51
C GLY A 135 -0.53 13.65 1.26
N VAL A 136 -0.20 14.91 0.97
CA VAL A 136 -0.47 15.53 -0.33
C VAL A 136 0.67 15.17 -1.28
N SER A 137 0.34 14.70 -2.49
CA SER A 137 1.35 14.44 -3.54
C SER A 137 1.56 15.65 -4.44
N ARG A 138 0.51 16.47 -4.63
CA ARG A 138 0.52 17.68 -5.45
C ARG A 138 -0.60 18.61 -4.99
N ALA A 139 -0.33 19.91 -4.90
CA ALA A 139 -1.36 20.94 -4.82
C ALA A 139 -1.51 21.65 -6.17
N THR A 140 -2.69 22.21 -6.45
CA THR A 140 -2.99 22.88 -7.73
C THR A 140 -4.17 23.85 -7.57
N TRP A 141 -4.30 24.80 -8.48
CA TRP A 141 -5.47 25.67 -8.60
C TRP A 141 -6.51 25.17 -9.64
N SER A 142 -6.15 24.18 -10.47
CA SER A 142 -7.00 23.67 -11.55
C SER A 142 -7.21 22.15 -11.47
N GLU A 143 -8.35 21.66 -11.94
CA GLU A 143 -8.69 20.22 -11.90
C GLU A 143 -8.03 19.39 -13.00
N SER A 144 -7.13 19.96 -13.81
CA SER A 144 -6.82 19.43 -15.15
C SER A 144 -5.91 18.18 -15.24
N ASP A 145 -5.26 17.70 -14.17
CA ASP A 145 -4.48 16.44 -14.27
C ASP A 145 -5.00 15.32 -13.37
N ALA A 146 -5.22 14.17 -14.01
CA ALA A 146 -5.47 12.90 -13.34
C ALA A 146 -4.20 12.42 -12.62
N GLY A 147 -4.21 12.48 -11.29
CA GLY A 147 -3.19 11.83 -10.45
C GLY A 147 -3.41 10.32 -10.33
N LEU A 148 -2.47 9.61 -9.70
CA LEU A 148 -2.65 8.19 -9.40
C LEU A 148 -3.80 8.02 -8.37
N PRO A 149 -4.82 7.19 -8.67
CA PRO A 149 -5.90 6.88 -7.73
C PRO A 149 -5.36 6.33 -6.41
N LEU A 150 -5.88 6.82 -5.28
CA LEU A 150 -5.48 6.43 -3.93
C LEU A 150 -5.71 4.93 -3.67
N ILE A 151 -6.71 4.32 -4.33
CA ILE A 151 -6.93 2.87 -4.29
C ILE A 151 -5.77 2.10 -4.91
N LEU A 152 -5.20 2.57 -6.03
CA LEU A 152 -4.05 1.92 -6.66
C LEU A 152 -2.81 2.01 -5.77
N GLU A 153 -2.58 3.16 -5.13
CA GLU A 153 -1.51 3.30 -4.14
C GLU A 153 -1.70 2.35 -2.95
N ALA A 154 -2.93 2.19 -2.45
CA ALA A 154 -3.22 1.26 -1.37
C ALA A 154 -2.96 -0.19 -1.79
N VAL A 155 -3.35 -0.58 -3.01
CA VAL A 155 -3.05 -1.90 -3.57
C VAL A 155 -1.54 -2.12 -3.68
N LEU A 156 -0.78 -1.14 -4.18
CA LEU A 156 0.68 -1.21 -4.25
C LEU A 156 1.31 -1.35 -2.86
N ALA A 157 0.82 -0.63 -1.85
CA ALA A 157 1.25 -0.79 -0.47
C ALA A 157 0.96 -2.19 0.07
N ALA A 158 -0.21 -2.77 -0.25
CA ALA A 158 -0.56 -4.14 0.14
C ALA A 158 0.37 -5.17 -0.51
N ILE A 159 0.66 -5.01 -1.80
CA ILE A 159 1.60 -5.87 -2.54
C ILE A 159 3.00 -5.76 -1.94
N GLY A 160 3.47 -4.53 -1.67
CA GLY A 160 4.76 -4.31 -1.02
C GLY A 160 4.84 -4.99 0.35
N GLY A 161 3.77 -4.87 1.16
CA GLY A 161 3.63 -5.59 2.42
C GLY A 161 3.72 -7.09 2.22
N PHE A 162 2.93 -7.64 1.30
CA PHE A 162 2.93 -9.07 0.97
C PHE A 162 4.29 -9.60 0.57
N LEU A 163 5.00 -8.91 -0.32
CA LEU A 163 6.36 -9.27 -0.72
C LEU A 163 7.34 -9.20 0.46
N GLY A 164 7.22 -8.18 1.33
CA GLY A 164 7.97 -8.08 2.57
C GLY A 164 7.71 -9.27 3.52
N GLY A 165 6.45 -9.69 3.66
CA GLY A 165 6.08 -10.88 4.42
C GLY A 165 6.68 -12.17 3.86
N LEU A 166 6.68 -12.33 2.52
CA LEU A 166 7.34 -13.46 1.87
C LEU A 166 8.84 -13.49 2.13
N LEU A 167 9.50 -12.33 2.10
CA LEU A 167 10.91 -12.21 2.44
C LEU A 167 11.18 -12.64 3.89
N ILE A 168 10.35 -12.20 4.84
CA ILE A 168 10.46 -12.62 6.25
C ILE A 168 10.30 -14.14 6.37
N ALA A 169 9.26 -14.71 5.76
CA ALA A 169 9.04 -16.16 5.79
C ALA A 169 10.24 -16.93 5.19
N TYR A 170 10.82 -16.43 4.11
CA TYR A 170 12.01 -17.00 3.49
C TYR A 170 13.23 -16.96 4.44
N LEU A 171 13.49 -15.83 5.10
CA LEU A 171 14.59 -15.69 6.06
C LEU A 171 14.41 -16.62 7.28
N LEU A 172 13.19 -16.76 7.78
CA LEU A 172 12.87 -17.70 8.87
C LEU A 172 13.12 -19.15 8.46
N GLU A 173 12.73 -19.51 7.23
CA GLU A 173 12.98 -20.84 6.68
C GLU A 173 14.48 -21.10 6.49
N LEU A 174 15.23 -20.11 6.00
CA LEU A 174 16.68 -20.19 5.83
C LEU A 174 17.37 -20.41 7.18
N ARG A 175 16.99 -19.64 8.21
CA ARG A 175 17.48 -19.80 9.59
C ARG A 175 17.18 -21.20 10.13
N ARG A 176 15.96 -21.71 9.89
CA ARG A 176 15.59 -23.07 10.34
C ARG A 176 16.47 -24.14 9.69
N ARG A 177 16.74 -24.03 8.38
CA ARG A 177 17.58 -24.99 7.65
C ARG A 177 19.05 -24.92 8.09
N TYR A 178 19.57 -23.72 8.29
CA TYR A 178 20.91 -23.52 8.80
C TYR A 178 21.08 -24.19 10.17
N ASN A 179 20.16 -23.96 11.11
CA ASN A 179 20.25 -24.57 12.44
C ASN A 179 20.16 -26.10 12.42
N ALA A 180 19.42 -26.68 11.47
CA ALA A 180 19.34 -28.14 11.32
C ALA A 180 20.65 -28.78 10.80
N GLN A 181 21.60 -27.98 10.31
CA GLN A 181 22.91 -28.47 9.87
C GLN A 181 23.94 -28.58 11.00
N TRP A 182 23.63 -28.15 12.22
CA TRP A 182 24.57 -28.15 13.35
C TRP A 182 24.20 -29.13 14.47
N THR A 183 23.17 -29.95 14.26
CA THR A 183 22.71 -30.96 15.23
C THR A 183 23.23 -32.36 14.91
N TRP A 184 24.44 -32.48 14.36
CA TRP A 184 25.12 -33.75 14.09
C TRP A 184 26.14 -34.06 15.17
#